data_AF-A0A0R3T4E3-F1
#
_entry.id   AF-A0A0R3T4E3-F1
#
_cell.length_a   1.000
_cell.length_b   1.000
_cell.length_c   1.000
_cell.angle_alpha   90.00
_cell.angle_beta   90.00
_cell.angle_gamma   90.00
#
_symmetry.space_group_name_H-M   'P 1'
#
loop_
_entity.id
_entity.type
_entity.pdbx_description
1 polymer ?
#
loop_
_entity_poly.entity_id
_entity_poly.type
_entity_poly.pdbx_seq_one_letter_code
_entity_poly.pdbx_strand_id
1 'polypeptide(L)'
;MSRLPRCVKIVVHDAPQTRKWRVIFIGGEKKQATGIVDEQDGFPRWDCEVLIAPPKPVDNVRMLVVDGKEREVGQVIINLPDLWPPSPPPSLVTSQLHVRELQATKHNPTPCGQLSFWIWATDYWPEGTVPISGSSGGHSAKQAIKGSLSHLGAALKSSQQ
;
A
#
# COMPACT_ATOMS: atom_id res chain seq x y z
N MET A 1 25.60 -27.53 30.96
CA MET A 1 26.49 -27.66 29.77
C MET A 1 25.72 -27.20 28.54
N SER A 2 26.05 -26.03 27.98
CA SER A 2 25.44 -25.51 26.75
C SER A 2 26.00 -26.27 25.54
N ARG A 3 25.12 -26.90 24.76
CA ARG A 3 25.51 -27.60 23.53
C ARG A 3 25.60 -26.60 22.39
N LEU A 4 26.78 -26.48 21.79
CA LEU A 4 26.99 -25.72 20.56
C LEU A 4 26.71 -26.63 19.34
N PRO A 5 26.11 -26.09 18.27
CA PRO A 5 25.82 -26.86 17.08
C PRO A 5 27.12 -27.34 16.40
N ARG A 6 27.15 -28.63 16.03
CA ARG A 6 28.31 -29.28 15.39
C ARG A 6 28.41 -28.98 13.89
N CYS A 7 27.32 -28.58 13.26
CA CYS A 7 27.30 -28.12 11.87
C CYS A 7 26.15 -27.14 11.64
N VAL A 8 26.37 -26.20 10.72
CA VAL A 8 25.36 -25.26 10.23
C VAL A 8 25.34 -25.38 8.72
N LYS A 9 24.16 -25.58 8.13
CA LYS A 9 23.97 -25.55 6.68
C LYS A 9 23.44 -24.17 6.31
N ILE A 10 24.28 -23.39 5.63
CA ILE A 10 23.92 -22.07 5.12
C ILE A 10 23.59 -22.24 3.63
N VAL A 11 22.38 -21.86 3.24
CA VAL A 11 21.98 -21.80 1.83
C VAL A 11 21.97 -20.33 1.44
N VAL A 12 22.94 -19.93 0.61
CA VAL A 12 22.93 -18.60 -0.01
C VAL A 12 22.18 -18.75 -1.33
N HIS A 13 21.00 -18.15 -1.42
CA HIS A 13 20.32 -18.01 -2.70
C HIS A 13 21.02 -16.88 -3.46
N ASP A 14 21.48 -17.15 -4.68
CA ASP A 14 21.80 -16.08 -5.64
C ASP A 14 20.49 -15.35 -5.93
N ALA A 15 20.24 -14.28 -5.18
CA ALA A 15 19.17 -13.35 -5.51
C ALA A 15 19.49 -12.86 -6.92
N PRO A 16 18.60 -13.04 -7.90
CA PRO A 16 18.91 -12.69 -9.27
C PRO A 16 19.14 -11.18 -9.32
N GLN A 17 20.42 -10.80 -9.41
CA GLN A 17 20.92 -9.43 -9.28
C GLN A 17 20.28 -8.53 -10.34
N THR A 18 19.12 -7.95 -10.02
CA THR A 18 18.69 -6.75 -10.71
C THR A 18 19.06 -5.61 -9.80
N ARG A 19 19.92 -4.72 -10.29
CA ARG A 19 20.26 -3.48 -9.60
C ARG A 19 19.12 -2.47 -9.66
N LYS A 20 18.09 -2.77 -10.45
CA LYS A 20 16.97 -1.89 -10.75
C LYS A 20 15.79 -2.26 -9.88
N TRP A 21 15.17 -1.24 -9.27
CA TRP A 21 14.06 -1.41 -8.33
C TRP A 21 13.02 -0.33 -8.56
N ARG A 22 11.75 -0.68 -8.33
CA ARG A 22 10.64 0.29 -8.29
C ARG A 22 9.59 -0.17 -7.28
N VAL A 23 8.81 0.78 -6.79
CA VAL A 23 7.64 0.51 -5.94
C VAL A 23 6.38 0.78 -6.72
N ILE A 24 5.43 -0.14 -6.61
CA ILE A 24 4.09 -0.04 -7.18
C ILE A 24 3.09 0.14 -6.03
N PHE A 25 2.32 1.23 -6.07
CA PHE A 25 1.30 1.56 -5.09
C PHE A 25 -0.05 1.02 -5.55
N ILE A 26 -0.72 0.24 -4.69
CA ILE A 26 -1.95 -0.48 -5.05
C ILE A 26 -2.99 -0.26 -3.97
N GLY A 27 -4.22 0.04 -4.42
CA GLY A 27 -5.38 0.34 -3.56
C GLY A 27 -6.10 1.63 -3.95
N GLY A 28 -5.44 2.51 -4.72
CA GLY A 28 -6.05 3.71 -5.27
C GLY A 28 -6.84 3.47 -6.56
N GLU A 29 -7.56 4.49 -7.03
CA GLU A 29 -8.32 4.46 -8.28
C GLU A 29 -7.46 4.07 -9.49
N LYS A 30 -6.21 4.54 -9.52
CA LYS A 30 -5.23 4.23 -10.57
C LYS A 30 -4.00 3.57 -9.97
N LYS A 31 -3.42 2.63 -10.72
CA LYS A 31 -2.11 2.05 -10.39
C LYS A 31 -1.05 3.15 -10.53
N GLN A 32 -0.35 3.44 -9.44
CA GLN A 32 0.77 4.38 -9.41
C GLN A 32 2.06 3.62 -9.16
N ALA A 33 3.18 4.17 -9.60
CA ALA A 33 4.48 3.58 -9.37
C ALA A 33 5.58 4.64 -9.42
N THR A 34 6.67 4.36 -8.71
CA THR A 34 7.88 5.16 -8.78
C THR A 34 8.59 5.00 -10.13
N GLY A 35 9.55 5.88 -10.39
CA GLY A 35 10.61 5.59 -11.37
C GLY A 35 11.42 4.35 -10.98
N ILE A 36 12.13 3.81 -11.96
CA ILE A 36 13.10 2.74 -11.74
C ILE A 36 14.40 3.36 -11.24
N VAL A 37 14.90 2.87 -10.10
CA VAL A 37 16.16 3.28 -9.49
C VAL A 37 17.16 2.16 -9.68
N ASP A 38 18.32 2.48 -10.27
CA ASP A 38 19.45 1.56 -10.38
C ASP A 38 20.38 1.81 -9.18
N GLU A 39 20.38 0.91 -8.21
CA GLU A 39 21.17 1.01 -7.00
C GLU A 39 21.87 -0.32 -6.70
N GLN A 40 23.19 -0.24 -6.58
CA GLN A 40 24.08 -1.41 -6.56
C GLN A 40 24.29 -1.96 -5.14
N ASP A 41 24.15 -1.13 -4.12
CA ASP A 41 24.33 -1.52 -2.72
C ASP A 41 23.10 -2.23 -2.12
N GLY A 42 21.97 -2.24 -2.85
CA GLY A 42 20.72 -2.83 -2.40
C GLY A 42 19.84 -1.89 -1.56
N PHE A 43 20.14 -0.58 -1.53
CA PHE A 43 19.41 0.43 -0.78
C PHE A 43 18.79 1.51 -1.68
N PRO A 44 17.89 1.16 -2.63
CA PRO A 44 17.27 2.12 -3.54
C PRO A 44 16.48 3.19 -2.77
N ARG A 45 16.58 4.44 -3.24
CA ARG A 45 15.82 5.59 -2.73
C ARG A 45 14.99 6.21 -3.84
N TRP A 46 13.72 6.47 -3.55
CA TRP A 46 12.80 7.06 -4.52
C TRP A 46 12.43 8.51 -4.22
N ASP A 47 12.54 8.94 -2.96
CA ASP A 47 12.32 10.31 -2.48
C ASP A 47 11.08 10.98 -3.12
N CYS A 48 9.94 10.28 -3.08
CA CYS A 48 8.69 10.71 -3.68
C CYS A 48 7.52 10.67 -2.69
N GLU A 49 6.55 11.54 -2.90
CA GLU A 49 5.26 11.53 -2.21
C GLU A 49 4.18 10.96 -3.13
N VAL A 50 3.31 10.10 -2.60
CA VAL A 50 2.22 9.48 -3.36
C VAL A 50 0.93 9.52 -2.54
N LEU A 51 -0.11 10.11 -3.13
CA LEU A 51 -1.46 10.04 -2.60
C LEU A 51 -2.17 8.80 -3.15
N ILE A 52 -2.57 7.89 -2.25
CA ILE A 52 -3.40 6.73 -2.60
C ILE A 52 -4.82 7.04 -2.11
N ALA A 53 -5.74 7.28 -3.06
CA ALA A 53 -7.16 7.50 -2.78
C ALA A 53 -7.98 6.26 -3.23
N PRO A 54 -8.38 5.38 -2.31
CA PRO A 54 -9.24 4.25 -2.64
C PRO A 54 -10.61 4.71 -3.14
N PRO A 55 -11.15 4.16 -4.24
CA PRO A 55 -12.45 4.58 -4.78
C PRO A 55 -13.65 4.11 -3.93
N LYS A 56 -13.40 3.25 -2.93
CA LYS A 56 -14.36 2.73 -1.96
C LYS A 56 -13.64 2.35 -0.67
N PRO A 57 -14.35 2.15 0.45
CA PRO A 57 -13.75 1.66 1.70
C PRO A 57 -13.02 0.34 1.51
N VAL A 58 -11.78 0.27 2.02
CA VAL A 58 -10.92 -0.90 2.01
C VAL A 58 -10.13 -0.95 3.32
N ASP A 59 -9.74 -2.15 3.74
CA ASP A 59 -8.98 -2.31 4.99
C ASP A 59 -7.48 -2.05 4.79
N ASN A 60 -6.99 -2.18 3.57
CA ASN A 60 -5.57 -2.08 3.28
C ASN A 60 -5.22 -1.47 1.92
N VAL A 61 -4.02 -0.91 1.88
CA VAL A 61 -3.29 -0.57 0.65
C VAL A 61 -1.94 -1.26 0.71
N ARG A 62 -1.27 -1.42 -0.45
CA ARG A 62 0.03 -2.08 -0.50
C ARG A 62 1.06 -1.33 -1.33
N MET A 63 2.30 -1.40 -0.88
CA MET A 63 3.50 -1.02 -1.62
C MET A 63 4.19 -2.30 -2.08
N LEU A 64 4.12 -2.61 -3.37
CA LEU A 64 4.77 -3.77 -3.96
C LEU A 64 6.12 -3.37 -4.52
N VAL A 65 7.20 -3.96 -4.01
CA VAL A 65 8.55 -3.79 -4.55
C VAL A 65 8.73 -4.78 -5.69
N VAL A 66 9.14 -4.27 -6.85
CA VAL A 66 9.53 -5.11 -7.98
C VAL A 66 10.93 -4.74 -8.45
N ASP A 67 11.53 -5.71 -9.11
CA ASP A 67 12.90 -5.66 -9.57
C ASP A 67 12.96 -5.20 -11.05
N GLY A 68 14.16 -5.09 -11.63
CA GLY A 68 14.37 -4.58 -12.99
C GLY A 68 13.74 -5.41 -14.11
N LYS A 69 13.22 -6.60 -13.77
CA LYS A 69 12.51 -7.51 -14.66
C LYS A 69 11.03 -7.63 -14.27
N GLU A 70 10.51 -6.68 -13.48
CA GLU A 70 9.14 -6.66 -12.97
C GLU A 70 8.77 -7.89 -12.12
N ARG A 71 9.76 -8.54 -11.50
CA ARG A 71 9.51 -9.65 -10.57
C ARG A 71 9.22 -9.11 -9.19
N GLU A 72 8.25 -9.71 -8.52
CA GLU A 72 7.87 -9.33 -7.15
C GLU A 72 8.99 -9.69 -6.17
N VAL A 73 9.52 -8.67 -5.52
CA VAL A 73 10.55 -8.81 -4.48
C VAL A 73 9.90 -9.03 -3.13
N GLY A 74 8.80 -8.32 -2.88
CA GLY A 74 8.07 -8.35 -1.63
C GLY A 74 7.09 -7.18 -1.57
N GLN A 75 6.29 -7.12 -0.53
CA GLN A 75 5.32 -6.03 -0.36
C GLN A 75 5.23 -5.56 1.08
N VAL A 76 4.83 -4.30 1.27
CA VAL A 76 4.36 -3.83 2.57
C VAL A 76 2.86 -3.62 2.49
N ILE A 77 2.11 -4.27 3.38
CA ILE A 77 0.68 -4.07 3.54
C ILE A 77 0.48 -3.04 4.66
N ILE A 78 -0.24 -1.97 4.34
CA ILE A 78 -0.65 -0.94 5.29
C ILE A 78 -2.11 -1.17 5.63
N ASN A 79 -2.40 -1.48 6.88
CA ASN A 79 -3.77 -1.51 7.38
C ASN A 79 -4.22 -0.08 7.64
N LEU A 80 -5.23 0.38 6.92
CA LEU A 80 -5.77 1.72 7.06
C LEU A 80 -6.42 1.98 8.44
N PRO A 81 -7.05 0.99 9.12
CA PRO A 81 -7.54 1.18 10.48
C PRO A 81 -6.46 1.56 11.51
N ASP A 82 -5.21 1.17 11.29
CA ASP A 82 -4.09 1.49 12.19
C ASP A 82 -3.71 2.99 12.15
N LEU A 83 -4.24 3.75 11.16
CA LEU A 83 -4.02 5.20 11.02
C LEU A 83 -5.09 6.03 11.75
N TRP A 84 -5.92 5.39 12.58
CA TRP A 84 -6.89 6.05 13.45
C TRP A 84 -6.35 6.15 14.89
N PRO A 85 -6.52 7.28 15.60
CA PRO A 85 -7.25 8.49 15.20
C PRO A 85 -6.48 9.40 14.22
N PRO A 86 -7.15 10.35 13.55
CA PRO A 86 -6.50 11.31 12.66
C PRO A 86 -5.37 12.07 13.36
N SER A 87 -4.24 12.14 12.68
CA SER A 87 -3.05 12.86 13.13
C SER A 87 -2.58 13.84 12.07
N PRO A 88 -1.95 14.97 12.47
CA PRO A 88 -1.36 15.89 11.51
C PRO A 88 -0.24 15.18 10.72
N PRO A 89 0.09 15.69 9.51
CA PRO A 89 1.23 15.18 8.75
C PRO A 89 2.50 15.16 9.61
N PRO A 90 3.32 14.10 9.51
CA PRO A 90 4.55 13.97 10.26
C PRO A 90 5.56 15.05 9.85
N SER A 91 6.44 15.40 10.77
CA SER A 91 7.71 16.01 10.38
C SER A 91 8.51 14.92 9.67
N LEU A 92 9.00 15.17 8.44
CA LEU A 92 9.76 14.20 7.64
C LEU A 92 11.19 13.99 8.19
N VAL A 93 11.26 13.59 9.46
CA VAL A 93 12.47 13.31 10.22
C VAL A 93 12.53 11.82 10.52
N THR A 94 13.75 11.29 10.68
CA THR A 94 13.99 9.86 10.87
C THR A 94 13.24 9.24 12.05
N SER A 95 12.96 10.01 13.11
CA SER A 95 12.23 9.52 14.28
C SER A 95 10.75 9.19 14.03
N GLN A 96 10.18 9.66 12.92
CA GLN A 96 8.79 9.38 12.51
C GLN A 96 8.74 8.46 11.29
N LEU A 97 9.88 7.89 10.89
CA LEU A 97 10.00 6.98 9.76
C LEU A 97 9.51 5.59 10.17
N HIS A 98 8.58 5.05 9.41
CA HIS A 98 8.20 3.65 9.54
C HIS A 98 9.20 2.79 8.78
N VAL A 99 9.74 1.78 9.44
CA VAL A 99 10.55 0.73 8.82
C VAL A 99 9.77 -0.57 8.92
N ARG A 100 9.40 -1.16 7.78
CA ARG A 100 8.66 -2.41 7.73
C ARG A 100 9.38 -3.42 6.84
N GLU A 101 9.52 -4.64 7.36
CA GLU A 101 10.01 -5.77 6.58
C GLU A 101 9.07 -6.08 5.41
N LEU A 102 9.65 -6.55 4.31
CA LEU A 102 8.88 -7.01 3.17
C LEU A 102 8.14 -8.30 3.53
N GLN A 103 6.83 -8.28 3.32
CA GLN A 103 5.93 -9.41 3.47
C GLN A 103 5.85 -10.20 2.15
N ALA A 104 5.55 -11.50 2.30
CA ALA A 104 5.47 -12.43 1.18
C ALA A 104 4.41 -11.99 0.16
N THR A 105 4.67 -12.34 -1.09
CA THR A 105 3.70 -12.20 -2.18
C THR A 105 3.34 -13.57 -2.72
N LYS A 106 2.37 -13.61 -3.65
CA LYS A 106 2.04 -14.85 -4.36
C LYS A 106 3.22 -15.38 -5.18
N HIS A 107 4.05 -14.49 -5.72
CA HIS A 107 5.15 -14.82 -6.60
C HIS A 107 6.52 -14.87 -5.89
N ASN A 108 6.61 -14.37 -4.66
CA ASN A 108 7.78 -14.53 -3.79
C ASN A 108 7.36 -14.85 -2.34
N PRO A 109 7.39 -16.12 -1.92
CA PRO A 109 6.98 -16.54 -0.57
C PRO A 109 8.03 -16.21 0.51
N THR A 110 9.26 -15.90 0.13
CA THR A 110 10.38 -15.68 1.06
C THR A 110 11.10 -14.37 0.70
N PRO A 111 10.43 -13.22 0.85
CA PRO A 111 11.03 -11.93 0.58
C PRO A 111 12.14 -11.62 1.59
N CYS A 112 13.04 -10.72 1.20
CA CYS A 112 14.06 -10.18 2.10
C CYS A 112 14.20 -8.67 1.86
N GLY A 113 14.56 -7.95 2.92
CA GLY A 113 14.67 -6.50 2.90
C GLY A 113 13.49 -5.79 3.59
N GLN A 114 13.55 -4.46 3.56
CA GLN A 114 12.62 -3.58 4.27
C GLN A 114 12.38 -2.31 3.47
N LEU A 115 11.21 -1.70 3.66
CA LEU A 115 10.92 -0.35 3.18
C LEU A 115 10.88 0.62 4.34
N SER A 116 11.46 1.80 4.11
CA SER A 116 11.39 2.93 5.04
C SER A 116 10.57 4.05 4.42
N PHE A 117 9.56 4.55 5.13
CA PHE A 117 8.62 5.54 4.60
C PHE A 117 7.93 6.32 5.72
N TRP A 118 7.48 7.54 5.43
CA TRP A 118 6.52 8.25 6.26
C TRP A 118 5.10 7.99 5.74
N ILE A 119 4.12 7.98 6.64
CA ILE A 119 2.72 7.81 6.27
C ILE A 119 1.83 8.63 7.18
N TRP A 120 0.77 9.18 6.61
CA TRP A 120 -0.34 9.83 7.31
C TRP A 120 -1.57 9.73 6.41
N ALA A 121 -2.75 9.89 7.00
CA ALA A 121 -3.99 10.01 6.25
C ALA A 121 -4.44 11.47 6.25
N THR A 122 -4.98 11.94 5.12
CA THR A 122 -5.45 13.32 4.94
C THR A 122 -6.97 13.43 4.93
N ASP A 123 -7.66 12.32 4.70
CA ASP A 123 -9.12 12.25 4.61
C ASP A 123 -9.60 10.85 5.05
N TYR A 124 -10.82 10.76 5.56
CA TYR A 124 -11.40 9.55 6.14
C TYR A 124 -12.84 9.35 5.66
N TRP A 125 -13.22 8.09 5.42
CA TRP A 125 -14.61 7.75 5.17
C TRP A 125 -15.48 8.05 6.40
N PRO A 126 -16.76 8.43 6.22
CA PRO A 126 -17.68 8.63 7.34
C PRO A 126 -17.80 7.37 8.22
N GLU A 127 -18.13 7.59 9.49
CA GLU A 127 -18.44 6.48 10.41
C GLU A 127 -19.53 5.57 9.85
N GLY A 128 -19.38 4.26 10.04
CA GLY A 128 -20.33 3.25 9.54
C GLY A 128 -20.11 2.81 8.07
N THR A 129 -19.11 3.36 7.37
CA THR A 129 -18.80 2.96 5.98
C THR A 129 -17.85 1.74 5.88
N VAL A 130 -17.46 1.15 7.01
CA VAL A 130 -16.51 0.01 7.05
C VAL A 130 -17.19 -1.26 6.50
N PRO A 131 -16.55 -2.03 5.60
CA PRO A 131 -17.06 -3.35 5.24
C PRO A 131 -16.98 -4.26 6.47
N ILE A 132 -18.10 -4.86 6.88
CA ILE A 132 -18.08 -5.92 7.90
C ILE A 132 -17.28 -7.09 7.33
N SER A 133 -16.01 -7.22 7.72
CA SER A 133 -15.17 -8.35 7.36
C SER A 133 -15.60 -9.58 8.18
N GLY A 134 -16.44 -10.46 7.61
CA GLY A 134 -16.69 -11.78 8.23
C GLY A 134 -17.91 -12.61 7.84
N SER A 135 -18.92 -12.14 7.10
CA SER A 135 -20.12 -12.96 6.85
C SER A 135 -20.03 -13.80 5.56
N SER A 136 -19.35 -14.95 5.65
CA SER A 136 -19.72 -16.10 4.84
C SER A 136 -21.06 -16.66 5.35
N GLY A 137 -22.15 -16.37 4.63
CA GLY A 137 -23.41 -17.11 4.72
C GLY A 137 -24.62 -16.34 5.30
N GLY A 138 -25.73 -16.36 4.56
CA GLY A 138 -27.08 -16.46 5.12
C GLY A 138 -27.89 -15.16 5.34
N HIS A 139 -28.71 -14.82 4.35
CA HIS A 139 -30.06 -14.24 4.40
C HIS A 139 -30.45 -13.07 5.35
N SER A 140 -31.01 -12.05 4.68
CA SER A 140 -32.16 -11.22 5.08
C SER A 140 -31.97 -10.18 6.19
N ALA A 141 -32.00 -8.91 5.79
CA ALA A 141 -33.19 -8.09 6.00
C ALA A 141 -33.21 -6.89 5.05
N LYS A 142 -34.34 -6.76 4.36
CA LYS A 142 -34.73 -5.61 3.56
C LYS A 142 -34.87 -4.38 4.46
N GLN A 143 -34.45 -3.22 3.99
CA GLN A 143 -35.33 -2.05 3.97
C GLN A 143 -34.85 -1.04 2.94
N ALA A 144 -35.74 -0.78 2.00
CA ALA A 144 -35.58 0.20 0.94
C ALA A 144 -35.74 1.61 1.51
N ILE A 145 -34.88 2.54 1.09
CA ILE A 145 -35.26 3.95 0.97
C ILE A 145 -34.83 4.41 -0.42
N LYS A 146 -35.84 4.53 -1.30
CA LYS A 146 -35.77 5.28 -2.55
C LYS A 146 -35.62 6.76 -2.19
N GLY A 147 -34.50 7.37 -2.56
CA GLY A 147 -34.31 8.82 -2.53
C GLY A 147 -34.00 9.32 -3.94
N SER A 148 -34.87 10.17 -4.46
CA SER A 148 -34.94 10.64 -5.84
C SER A 148 -33.70 11.44 -6.28
N LEU A 149 -33.13 11.11 -7.45
CA LEU A 149 -32.21 11.96 -8.20
C LEU A 149 -33.01 12.80 -9.20
N SER A 150 -33.20 14.09 -8.94
CA SER A 150 -33.61 15.06 -9.96
C SER A 150 -33.22 16.47 -9.55
N HIS A 151 -32.57 17.19 -10.47
CA HIS A 151 -32.30 18.63 -10.46
C HIS A 151 -31.00 19.12 -9.80
N LEU A 152 -29.87 18.90 -10.47
CA LEU A 152 -28.83 19.93 -10.60
C LEU A 152 -28.43 20.01 -12.08
N GLY A 153 -29.13 20.88 -12.80
CA GLY A 153 -28.86 21.17 -14.20
C GLY A 153 -29.22 22.61 -14.48
N ALA A 154 -28.33 23.54 -14.17
CA ALA A 154 -28.34 24.87 -14.77
C ALA A 154 -26.96 25.53 -14.71
N ALA A 155 -26.59 26.07 -15.87
CA ALA A 155 -25.70 27.19 -16.13
C ALA A 155 -24.20 26.90 -16.37
N LEU A 156 -23.85 26.79 -17.65
CA LEU A 156 -22.77 27.59 -18.22
C LEU A 156 -23.28 28.30 -19.48
N LYS A 157 -23.25 29.64 -19.46
CA LYS A 157 -23.53 30.54 -20.58
C LYS A 157 -22.26 30.83 -21.39
N SER A 158 -22.48 31.12 -22.69
CA SER A 158 -21.73 31.99 -23.63
C SER A 158 -20.33 31.54 -24.09
N SER A 159 -19.91 31.68 -25.35
CA SER A 159 -20.02 32.80 -26.31
C SER A 159 -20.10 32.28 -27.77
N GLN A 160 -21.02 32.73 -28.65
CA GLN A 160 -20.84 33.80 -29.66
C GLN A 160 -19.46 33.86 -30.32
N GLN A 161 -19.35 33.43 -31.59
CA GLN A 161 -19.44 34.28 -32.80
C GLN A 161 -19.89 33.43 -33.99
#